data_AF-A0A661Q1U0-F1
#
_entry.id   AF-A0A661Q1U0-F1
#
_cell.length_a   1.000
_cell.length_b   1.000
_cell.length_c   1.000
_cell.angle_alpha   90.00
_cell.angle_beta   90.00
_cell.angle_gamma   90.00
#
_symmetry.space_group_name_H-M   'P 1'
#
loop_
_entity.id
_entity.type
_entity.pdbx_description
1 polymer ?
#
loop_
_entity_poly.entity_id
_entity_poly.type
_entity_poly.pdbx_seq_one_letter_code
_entity_poly.pdbx_strand_id
1 'polypeptide(L)'
;DFIRELMARGETQLGRTFIHEPVLSNEDALHVLDYERATEVIKTASHIGVGTCYCRHKMHHLGKACDAPMDVCMTFNSSAASLTKHGHARLIDSVECLDLLQQSYDHNLVQFGENVRQQVNFICNCCGCCCEAMIAARRFTILNPVHTTNFIPEINQKDCTGCSKCVNVCPVEAIALSSANDPKKPHRKQATLIEDRCLGCGLCVRVCPEKVIKLKSRPERVLTPLNGVHRAVVMAIERGKLQNLIFDNQALFSHRALAAIFGVILRLPPIKQVMASKQMKSRYLERLIEKMDV
;
A
#
# COMPACT_ATOMS: atom_id res chain seq x y z
N ASP A 1 -5.30 17.12 11.60
CA ASP A 1 -5.98 15.92 12.14
C ASP A 1 -6.51 14.95 11.09
N PHE A 2 -7.14 15.40 10.00
CA PHE A 2 -7.74 14.53 8.97
C PHE A 2 -6.83 13.40 8.45
N ILE A 3 -5.59 13.68 8.02
CA ILE A 3 -4.67 12.64 7.50
C ILE A 3 -4.32 11.61 8.58
N ARG A 4 -4.17 12.05 9.83
CA ARG A 4 -3.94 11.14 10.97
C ARG A 4 -5.16 10.26 11.20
N GLU A 5 -6.37 10.80 11.15
CA GLU A 5 -7.59 9.98 11.28
C GLU A 5 -7.81 9.03 10.09
N LEU A 6 -7.47 9.46 8.88
CA LEU A 6 -7.65 8.68 7.66
C LEU A 6 -6.63 7.56 7.51
N MET A 7 -5.37 7.81 7.86
CA MET A 7 -4.28 6.86 7.63
C MET A 7 -3.85 6.13 8.90
N ALA A 8 -4.07 6.67 10.09
CA ALA A 8 -3.37 6.25 11.30
C ALA A 8 -4.29 5.64 12.37
N ARG A 9 -5.50 5.19 11.97
CA ARG A 9 -6.54 4.65 12.87
C ARG A 9 -7.16 3.37 12.30
N GLY A 10 -7.26 2.33 13.13
CA GLY A 10 -7.73 1.00 12.71
C GLY A 10 -6.60 0.13 12.17
N GLU A 11 -6.92 -1.14 11.89
CA GLU A 11 -5.99 -2.13 11.36
C GLU A 11 -5.96 -2.08 9.82
N THR A 12 -7.10 -1.74 9.21
CA THR A 12 -7.26 -1.67 7.77
C THR A 12 -6.88 -0.30 7.24
N GLN A 13 -5.84 -0.26 6.41
CA GLN A 13 -5.38 0.97 5.79
C GLN A 13 -5.90 1.17 4.38
N LEU A 14 -5.93 2.44 3.97
CA LEU A 14 -6.41 2.84 2.65
C LEU A 14 -5.51 2.26 1.54
N GLY A 15 -4.20 2.34 1.70
CA GLY A 15 -3.25 1.89 0.70
C GLY A 15 -2.23 0.91 1.24
N ARG A 16 -1.65 0.15 0.32
CA ARG A 16 -0.61 -0.84 0.58
C ARG A 16 0.59 -0.59 -0.32
N THR A 17 1.72 -1.12 0.10
CA THR A 17 2.91 -1.22 -0.75
C THR A 17 2.83 -2.50 -1.58
N PHE A 18 3.30 -2.44 -2.82
CA PHE A 18 3.51 -3.62 -3.67
C PHE A 18 4.98 -4.01 -3.63
N ILE A 19 5.24 -5.29 -3.82
CA ILE A 19 6.60 -5.78 -3.90
C ILE A 19 7.19 -5.49 -5.28
N HIS A 20 8.47 -5.08 -5.33
CA HIS A 20 9.19 -5.02 -6.60
C HIS A 20 9.48 -6.44 -7.10
N GLU A 21 8.70 -6.89 -8.09
CA GLU A 21 8.79 -8.25 -8.62
C GLU A 21 10.21 -8.68 -9.05
N PRO A 22 11.05 -7.83 -9.69
CA PRO A 22 12.38 -8.24 -10.13
C PRO A 22 13.37 -8.56 -9.00
N VAL A 23 13.06 -8.21 -7.75
CA VAL A 23 13.96 -8.47 -6.60
C VAL A 23 13.65 -9.77 -5.86
N LEU A 24 12.58 -10.46 -6.26
CA LEU A 24 12.20 -11.75 -5.66
C LEU A 24 13.15 -12.85 -6.16
N SER A 25 13.49 -13.76 -5.26
CA SER A 25 14.16 -15.01 -5.65
C SER A 25 13.18 -15.90 -6.41
N ASN A 26 13.68 -16.89 -7.17
CA ASN A 26 12.81 -17.86 -7.86
C ASN A 26 11.89 -18.62 -6.87
N GLU A 27 12.36 -18.88 -5.65
CA GLU A 27 11.56 -19.54 -4.60
C GLU A 27 10.48 -18.60 -4.06
N ASP A 28 10.84 -17.35 -3.73
CA ASP A 28 9.87 -16.37 -3.21
C ASP A 28 8.83 -15.96 -4.25
N ALA A 29 9.22 -15.92 -5.52
CA ALA A 29 8.33 -15.60 -6.64
C ALA A 29 7.13 -16.57 -6.74
N LEU A 30 7.30 -17.83 -6.33
CA LEU A 30 6.20 -18.82 -6.28
C LEU A 30 5.20 -18.55 -5.15
N HIS A 31 5.59 -17.77 -4.14
CA HIS A 31 4.77 -17.48 -2.97
C HIS A 31 4.08 -16.12 -3.02
N VAL A 32 4.41 -15.29 -4.02
CA VAL A 32 3.76 -14.01 -4.27
C VAL A 32 2.43 -14.24 -4.95
N LEU A 33 1.37 -13.76 -4.31
CA LEU A 33 0.02 -13.87 -4.86
C LEU A 33 -0.19 -12.81 -5.93
N ASP A 34 -1.05 -13.12 -6.91
CA ASP A 34 -1.36 -12.24 -8.04
C ASP A 34 -1.72 -10.81 -7.62
N TYR A 35 -2.51 -10.64 -6.56
CA TYR A 35 -2.89 -9.31 -6.08
C TYR A 35 -1.75 -8.51 -5.43
N GLU A 36 -0.63 -9.15 -5.09
CA GLU A 36 0.57 -8.49 -4.54
C GLU A 36 1.48 -7.93 -5.64
N ARG A 37 1.20 -8.26 -6.90
CA ARG A 37 1.98 -7.89 -8.08
C ARG A 37 1.40 -6.64 -8.73
N ALA A 38 2.24 -5.62 -8.91
CA ALA A 38 1.83 -4.40 -9.61
C ALA A 38 1.57 -4.69 -11.10
N THR A 39 2.35 -5.58 -11.71
CA THR A 39 2.15 -5.97 -13.12
C THR A 39 0.82 -6.65 -13.36
N GLU A 40 0.33 -7.45 -12.39
CA GLU A 40 -0.94 -8.15 -12.50
C GLU A 40 -2.13 -7.20 -12.40
N VAL A 41 -2.04 -6.18 -11.53
CA VAL A 41 -3.03 -5.10 -11.48
C VAL A 41 -3.14 -4.40 -12.84
N ILE A 42 -2.01 -4.11 -13.49
CA ILE A 42 -1.99 -3.47 -14.82
C ILE A 42 -2.62 -4.38 -15.88
N LYS A 43 -2.25 -5.67 -15.90
CA LYS A 43 -2.73 -6.64 -16.91
C LYS A 43 -4.22 -6.92 -16.82
N THR A 44 -4.77 -6.92 -15.60
CA THR A 44 -6.18 -7.26 -15.35
C THR A 44 -7.09 -6.05 -15.29
N ALA A 45 -6.55 -4.83 -15.38
CA ALA A 45 -7.32 -3.60 -15.35
C ALA A 45 -8.23 -3.49 -16.58
N SER A 46 -9.50 -3.17 -16.35
CA SER A 46 -10.47 -2.94 -17.43
C SER A 46 -10.28 -1.61 -18.16
N HIS A 47 -9.70 -0.62 -17.48
CA HIS A 47 -9.39 0.72 -17.98
C HIS A 47 -8.11 1.19 -17.29
N ILE A 48 -7.25 1.92 -18.00
CA ILE A 48 -5.98 2.41 -17.48
C ILE A 48 -5.82 3.89 -17.84
N GLY A 49 -5.54 4.72 -16.83
CA GLY A 49 -5.26 6.13 -17.02
C GLY A 49 -3.99 6.53 -16.30
N VAL A 50 -3.16 7.36 -16.94
CA VAL A 50 -2.00 7.98 -16.32
C VAL A 50 -2.23 9.47 -16.13
N GLY A 51 -1.86 9.97 -14.96
CA GLY A 51 -1.87 11.40 -14.67
C GLY A 51 -0.57 11.85 -14.02
N THR A 52 -0.54 13.15 -13.74
CA THR A 52 0.56 13.81 -13.02
C THR A 52 0.59 13.34 -11.56
N CYS A 53 1.79 13.05 -11.05
CA CYS A 53 2.00 12.70 -9.66
C CYS A 53 1.63 13.88 -8.75
N TYR A 54 0.44 13.81 -8.13
CA TYR A 54 -0.08 14.85 -7.23
C TYR A 54 0.94 15.32 -6.19
N CYS A 55 1.61 14.37 -5.53
CA CYS A 55 2.57 14.69 -4.47
C CYS A 55 3.78 15.49 -4.98
N ARG A 56 4.33 15.12 -6.14
CA ARG A 56 5.47 15.83 -6.74
C ARG A 56 5.04 17.13 -7.39
N HIS A 57 3.88 17.18 -8.03
CA HIS A 57 3.30 18.41 -8.56
C HIS A 57 3.07 19.46 -7.45
N LYS A 58 2.53 19.04 -6.30
CA LYS A 58 2.44 19.91 -5.12
C LYS A 58 3.81 20.44 -4.69
N MET A 59 4.82 19.57 -4.62
CA MET A 59 6.18 19.98 -4.24
C MET A 59 6.85 20.86 -5.28
N HIS A 60 6.49 20.74 -6.55
CA HIS A 60 6.98 21.59 -7.63
C HIS A 60 6.52 23.03 -7.44
N HIS A 61 5.24 23.25 -7.11
CA HIS A 61 4.72 24.57 -6.73
C HIS A 61 5.39 25.17 -5.48
N LEU A 62 6.02 24.34 -4.66
CA LEU A 62 6.79 24.77 -3.47
C LEU A 62 8.30 24.93 -3.76
N GLY A 63 8.77 24.69 -4.99
CA GLY A 63 10.18 24.72 -5.35
C GLY A 63 11.02 23.59 -4.73
N LYS A 64 10.37 22.47 -4.36
CA LYS A 64 10.97 21.35 -3.59
C LYS A 64 10.74 19.97 -4.21
N ALA A 65 10.27 19.91 -5.47
CA ALA A 65 10.11 18.64 -6.16
C ALA A 65 11.49 17.98 -6.41
N CYS A 66 11.53 16.66 -6.40
CA CYS A 66 12.66 15.91 -6.93
C CYS A 66 12.52 15.68 -8.44
N ASP A 67 13.59 15.19 -9.05
CA ASP A 67 13.70 14.99 -10.51
C ASP A 67 13.06 13.69 -11.01
N ALA A 68 12.26 13.00 -10.19
CA ALA A 68 11.56 11.81 -10.63
C ALA A 68 10.50 12.13 -11.72
N PRO A 69 10.10 11.17 -12.58
CA PRO A 69 9.23 11.41 -13.74
C PRO A 69 7.80 11.78 -13.35
N MET A 70 7.27 12.94 -13.75
CA MET A 70 6.00 13.48 -13.19
C MET A 70 4.77 12.63 -13.55
N ASP A 71 4.70 12.11 -14.78
CA ASP A 71 3.50 11.47 -15.33
C ASP A 71 3.52 9.95 -15.14
N VAL A 72 3.47 9.53 -13.86
CA VAL A 72 3.49 8.11 -13.43
C VAL A 72 2.44 7.81 -12.36
N CYS A 73 1.41 8.65 -12.24
CA CYS A 73 0.26 8.38 -11.37
C CYS A 73 -0.70 7.46 -12.11
N MET A 74 -0.69 6.17 -11.79
CA MET A 74 -1.51 5.19 -12.49
C MET A 74 -2.85 5.02 -11.79
N THR A 75 -3.91 5.06 -12.58
CA THR A 75 -5.28 4.84 -12.16
C THR A 75 -5.87 3.73 -13.00
N PHE A 76 -6.79 2.97 -12.43
CA PHE A 76 -7.34 1.76 -13.05
C PHE A 76 -8.86 1.70 -12.88
N ASN A 77 -9.49 0.84 -13.68
CA ASN A 77 -10.89 0.45 -13.55
C ASN A 77 -11.84 1.66 -13.53
N SER A 78 -12.80 1.70 -12.61
CA SER A 78 -13.82 2.77 -12.55
C SER A 78 -13.20 4.14 -12.30
N SER A 79 -12.14 4.22 -11.50
CA SER A 79 -11.41 5.47 -11.27
C SER A 79 -10.73 5.98 -12.54
N ALA A 80 -10.05 5.10 -13.29
CA ALA A 80 -9.47 5.47 -14.58
C ALA A 80 -10.54 5.94 -15.56
N ALA A 81 -11.62 5.17 -15.71
CA ALA A 81 -12.70 5.50 -16.65
C ALA A 81 -13.32 6.88 -16.34
N SER A 82 -13.50 7.23 -15.07
CA SER A 82 -13.99 8.54 -14.65
C SER A 82 -12.98 9.65 -14.94
N LEU A 83 -11.72 9.47 -14.52
CA LEU A 83 -10.69 10.50 -14.65
C LEU A 83 -10.34 10.79 -16.11
N THR A 84 -10.27 9.77 -16.97
CA THR A 84 -10.01 9.97 -18.41
C THR A 84 -11.19 10.65 -19.10
N LYS A 85 -12.42 10.25 -18.78
CA LYS A 85 -13.65 10.88 -19.31
C LYS A 85 -13.72 12.38 -19.00
N HIS A 86 -13.25 12.79 -17.82
CA HIS A 86 -13.28 14.19 -17.39
C HIS A 86 -11.99 14.97 -17.67
N GLY A 87 -11.04 14.38 -18.42
CA GLY A 87 -9.80 15.06 -18.84
C GLY A 87 -8.78 15.25 -17.71
N HIS A 88 -8.87 14.49 -16.63
CA HIS A 88 -7.95 14.52 -15.49
C HIS A 88 -6.83 13.48 -15.58
N ALA A 89 -6.95 12.50 -16.49
CA ALA A 89 -5.93 11.51 -16.80
C ALA A 89 -5.91 11.22 -18.31
N ARG A 90 -4.75 10.83 -18.82
CA ARG A 90 -4.59 10.35 -20.20
C ARG A 90 -4.87 8.85 -20.25
N LEU A 91 -5.75 8.42 -21.14
CA LEU A 91 -6.02 7.01 -21.39
C LEU A 91 -4.79 6.36 -22.03
N ILE A 92 -4.39 5.20 -21.52
CA ILE A 92 -3.24 4.42 -22.02
C ILE A 92 -3.58 2.93 -22.07
N ASP A 93 -2.77 2.15 -22.77
CA ASP A 93 -2.86 0.69 -22.76
C ASP A 93 -1.96 0.07 -21.68
N SER A 94 -2.01 -1.26 -21.57
CA SER A 94 -1.24 -2.01 -20.57
C SER A 94 0.25 -2.03 -20.88
N VAL A 95 0.66 -1.96 -22.14
CA VAL A 95 2.07 -1.98 -22.56
C VAL A 95 2.74 -0.69 -22.11
N GLU A 96 2.15 0.46 -22.45
CA GLU A 96 2.64 1.76 -22.00
C GLU A 96 2.66 1.87 -20.48
N CYS A 97 1.65 1.32 -19.80
CA CYS A 97 1.60 1.34 -18.34
C CYS A 97 2.72 0.50 -17.70
N LEU A 98 3.08 -0.64 -18.30
CA LEU A 98 4.23 -1.45 -17.87
C LEU A 98 5.56 -0.72 -18.11
N ASP A 99 5.69 0.02 -19.22
CA ASP A 99 6.88 0.84 -19.48
C ASP A 99 7.03 1.97 -18.43
N LEU A 100 5.92 2.61 -18.05
CA LEU A 100 5.91 3.61 -16.97
C LEU A 100 6.22 2.99 -15.59
N LEU A 101 5.81 1.74 -15.36
CA LEU A 101 6.16 1.00 -14.15
C LEU A 101 7.66 0.70 -14.12
N GLN A 102 8.24 0.31 -15.26
CA GLN A 102 9.67 0.09 -15.41
C GLN A 102 10.46 1.40 -15.25
N GLN A 103 10.02 2.49 -15.86
CA GLN A 103 10.60 3.83 -15.65
C GLN A 103 10.57 4.19 -14.16
N SER A 104 9.46 3.95 -13.48
CA SER A 104 9.33 4.21 -12.04
C SER A 104 10.29 3.35 -11.22
N TYR A 105 10.45 2.08 -11.60
CA TYR A 105 11.45 1.20 -11.01
C TYR A 105 12.83 1.82 -11.16
N ASP A 106 13.25 2.21 -12.36
CA ASP A 106 14.58 2.79 -12.64
C ASP A 106 14.90 4.07 -11.86
N HIS A 107 13.89 4.83 -11.47
CA HIS A 107 14.02 5.99 -10.58
C HIS A 107 13.95 5.65 -9.07
N ASN A 108 14.00 4.37 -8.69
CA ASN A 108 13.88 3.86 -7.32
C ASN A 108 12.58 4.32 -6.62
N LEU A 109 11.48 4.35 -7.35
CA LEU A 109 10.16 4.68 -6.80
C LEU A 109 9.45 3.42 -6.30
N VAL A 110 8.82 3.52 -5.13
CA VAL A 110 8.02 2.43 -4.55
C VAL A 110 6.59 2.47 -5.07
N GLN A 111 6.05 1.31 -5.45
CA GLN A 111 4.63 1.19 -5.78
C GLN A 111 3.78 1.21 -4.51
N PHE A 112 2.93 2.22 -4.39
CA PHE A 112 1.90 2.35 -3.35
C PHE A 112 0.54 2.43 -4.03
N GLY A 113 -0.36 1.50 -3.74
CA GLY A 113 -1.68 1.48 -4.37
C GLY A 113 -2.78 1.12 -3.40
N GLU A 114 -3.97 0.93 -3.95
CA GLU A 114 -5.16 0.62 -3.17
C GLU A 114 -5.01 -0.71 -2.38
N ASN A 115 -5.36 -0.71 -1.10
CA ASN A 115 -5.30 -1.90 -0.24
C ASN A 115 -6.49 -2.84 -0.48
N VAL A 116 -6.60 -3.41 -1.68
CA VAL A 116 -7.66 -4.34 -2.08
C VAL A 116 -7.13 -5.44 -2.99
N ARG A 117 -7.73 -6.63 -2.94
CA ARG A 117 -7.28 -7.77 -3.76
C ARG A 117 -7.77 -7.69 -5.20
N GLN A 118 -8.98 -7.19 -5.41
CA GLN A 118 -9.66 -7.14 -6.70
C GLN A 118 -9.97 -5.69 -7.06
N GLN A 119 -9.91 -5.39 -8.37
CA GLN A 119 -10.30 -4.08 -8.91
C GLN A 119 -9.55 -2.93 -8.22
N VAL A 120 -8.24 -3.08 -8.02
CA VAL A 120 -7.36 -2.02 -7.52
C VAL A 120 -7.52 -0.80 -8.42
N ASN A 121 -7.82 0.37 -7.86
CA ASN A 121 -8.14 1.57 -8.64
C ASN A 121 -6.97 2.53 -8.85
N PHE A 122 -5.86 2.37 -8.15
CA PHE A 122 -4.67 3.19 -8.35
C PHE A 122 -3.39 2.50 -7.90
N ILE A 123 -2.29 2.86 -8.56
CA ILE A 123 -0.92 2.65 -8.13
C ILE A 123 -0.16 3.96 -8.34
N CYS A 124 0.34 4.51 -7.25
CA CYS A 124 1.27 5.63 -7.23
C CYS A 124 2.70 5.10 -7.22
N ASN A 125 3.59 5.79 -7.93
CA ASN A 125 5.03 5.53 -7.92
C ASN A 125 5.73 6.59 -7.06
N CYS A 126 6.04 6.21 -5.83
CA CYS A 126 6.29 7.11 -4.71
C CYS A 126 7.78 7.25 -4.38
N CYS A 127 8.23 8.49 -4.19
CA CYS A 127 9.53 8.83 -3.61
C CYS A 127 9.38 9.19 -2.12
N GLY A 128 10.45 9.01 -1.33
CA GLY A 128 10.45 9.37 0.10
C GLY A 128 10.43 10.88 0.37
N CYS A 129 10.85 11.71 -0.59
CA CYS A 129 10.98 13.16 -0.41
C CYS A 129 9.68 13.93 -0.66
N CYS A 130 8.82 13.49 -1.57
CA CYS A 130 7.60 14.22 -1.93
C CYS A 130 6.31 13.50 -1.56
N CYS A 131 6.30 12.16 -1.49
CA CYS A 131 5.06 11.42 -1.30
C CYS A 131 4.52 11.54 0.13
N GLU A 132 3.28 12.01 0.27
CA GLU A 132 2.61 12.11 1.57
C GLU A 132 2.47 10.77 2.27
N ALA A 133 2.17 9.69 1.54
CA ALA A 133 2.05 8.35 2.13
C ALA A 133 3.40 7.85 2.69
N MET A 134 4.51 8.08 1.97
CA MET A 134 5.84 7.69 2.44
C MET A 134 6.30 8.55 3.62
N ILE A 135 6.03 9.87 3.57
CA ILE A 135 6.31 10.78 4.69
C ILE A 135 5.50 10.37 5.92
N ALA A 136 4.23 10.00 5.75
CA ALA A 136 3.39 9.51 6.83
C ALA A 136 3.93 8.19 7.40
N ALA A 137 4.29 7.21 6.56
CA ALA A 137 4.87 5.94 7.00
C ALA A 137 6.18 6.13 7.80
N ARG A 138 7.03 7.07 7.36
CA ARG A 138 8.24 7.46 8.10
C ARG A 138 7.95 8.12 9.44
N ARG A 139 7.02 9.08 9.48
CA ARG A 139 6.77 9.93 10.67
C ARG A 139 5.86 9.29 11.70
N PHE A 140 4.94 8.45 11.26
CA PHE A 140 3.89 7.86 12.09
C PHE A 140 3.97 6.33 12.10
N THR A 141 5.19 5.78 12.14
CA THR A 141 5.46 4.34 12.11
C THR A 141 4.57 3.54 13.05
N ILE A 142 4.42 3.99 14.31
CA ILE A 142 3.62 3.30 15.34
C ILE A 142 2.15 3.12 14.92
N LEU A 143 1.65 3.97 14.02
CA LEU A 143 0.27 3.96 13.55
C LEU A 143 0.09 3.21 12.23
N ASN A 144 1.17 2.63 11.67
CA ASN A 144 1.18 1.80 10.47
C ASN A 144 0.35 2.36 9.30
N PRO A 145 0.57 3.61 8.83
CA PRO A 145 -0.37 4.29 7.94
C PRO A 145 -0.42 3.75 6.51
N VAL A 146 0.56 2.92 6.14
CA VAL A 146 0.64 2.22 4.88
C VAL A 146 0.78 0.75 5.18
N HIS A 147 -0.08 -0.05 4.58
CA HIS A 147 -0.05 -1.49 4.76
C HIS A 147 1.18 -2.10 4.08
N THR A 148 1.85 -3.02 4.78
CA THR A 148 3.09 -3.65 4.33
C THR A 148 2.81 -4.76 3.29
N THR A 149 3.86 -5.18 2.59
CA THR A 149 3.87 -6.44 1.83
C THR A 149 4.03 -7.63 2.79
N ASN A 150 3.81 -8.85 2.28
CA ASN A 150 4.11 -10.08 3.03
C ASN A 150 5.61 -10.40 3.12
N PHE A 151 6.49 -9.49 2.71
CA PHE A 151 7.94 -9.68 2.69
C PHE A 151 8.66 -8.66 3.58
N ILE A 152 9.82 -9.06 4.08
CA ILE A 152 10.73 -8.20 4.85
C ILE A 152 12.17 -8.50 4.42
N PRO A 153 13.05 -7.48 4.29
CA PRO A 153 14.43 -7.73 3.93
C PRO A 153 15.20 -8.37 5.09
N GLU A 154 16.08 -9.30 4.77
CA GLU A 154 17.08 -9.89 5.65
C GLU A 154 18.47 -9.51 5.13
N ILE A 155 19.31 -8.97 6.01
CA ILE A 155 20.64 -8.46 5.67
C ILE A 155 21.68 -9.40 6.24
N ASN A 156 22.51 -10.01 5.40
CA ASN A 156 23.71 -10.70 5.84
C ASN A 156 24.77 -9.67 6.26
N GLN A 157 24.90 -9.48 7.56
CA GLN A 157 25.79 -8.49 8.18
C GLN A 157 27.28 -8.80 7.96
N LYS A 158 27.65 -10.08 7.84
CA LYS A 158 29.06 -10.50 7.69
C LYS A 158 29.69 -10.00 6.40
N ASP A 159 28.90 -10.01 5.33
CA ASP A 159 29.33 -9.63 3.98
C ASP A 159 28.96 -8.17 3.65
N CYS A 160 28.29 -7.47 4.58
CA CYS A 160 27.92 -6.08 4.39
C CYS A 160 29.15 -5.16 4.47
N THR A 161 29.34 -4.34 3.44
CA THR A 161 30.42 -3.34 3.36
C THR A 161 30.08 -1.99 4.00
N GLY A 162 28.80 -1.76 4.36
CA GLY A 162 28.36 -0.50 4.95
C GLY A 162 28.30 0.68 3.98
N CYS A 163 28.21 0.44 2.66
CA CYS A 163 28.27 1.48 1.62
C CYS A 163 27.09 2.47 1.56
N SER A 164 26.10 2.38 2.45
CA SER A 164 24.91 3.26 2.56
C SER A 164 23.91 3.30 1.40
N LYS A 165 24.14 2.62 0.26
CA LYS A 165 23.22 2.67 -0.89
C LYS A 165 21.77 2.30 -0.56
N CYS A 166 21.56 1.25 0.24
CA CYS A 166 20.23 0.82 0.68
C CYS A 166 19.56 1.82 1.65
N VAL A 167 20.34 2.56 2.44
CA VAL A 167 19.85 3.64 3.32
C VAL A 167 19.30 4.79 2.47
N ASN A 168 20.07 5.21 1.47
CA ASN A 168 19.74 6.39 0.66
C ASN A 168 18.47 6.22 -0.20
N VAL A 169 18.12 4.99 -0.58
CA VAL A 169 16.92 4.72 -1.39
C VAL A 169 15.67 4.34 -0.58
N CYS A 170 15.79 4.14 0.74
CA CYS A 170 14.66 3.71 1.55
C CYS A 170 13.69 4.88 1.77
N PRO A 171 12.47 4.88 1.18
CA PRO A 171 11.58 6.05 1.24
C PRO A 171 11.00 6.31 2.63
N VAL A 172 11.11 5.33 3.53
CA VAL A 172 10.58 5.36 4.89
C VAL A 172 11.68 5.30 5.95
N GLU A 173 12.96 5.39 5.54
CA GLU A 173 14.11 5.37 6.46
C GLU A 173 14.10 4.17 7.42
N ALA A 174 13.72 2.99 6.89
CA ALA A 174 13.72 1.73 7.62
C ALA A 174 15.10 1.07 7.70
N ILE A 175 16.11 1.58 6.98
CA ILE A 175 17.48 1.06 7.03
C ILE A 175 18.41 2.15 7.55
N ALA A 176 19.24 1.81 8.52
CA ALA A 176 20.26 2.69 9.09
C ALA A 176 21.64 2.03 9.00
N LEU A 177 22.71 2.82 9.17
CA LEU A 177 24.05 2.29 9.39
C LEU A 177 24.35 2.24 10.89
N SER A 178 24.76 1.09 11.38
CA SER A 178 25.27 0.91 12.75
C SER A 178 26.72 0.42 12.72
N SER A 179 27.42 0.53 13.86
CA SER A 179 28.70 -0.16 14.04
C SER A 179 28.53 -1.66 13.81
N ALA A 180 29.52 -2.28 13.17
CA ALA A 180 29.58 -3.73 13.03
C ALA A 180 30.07 -4.43 14.31
N ASN A 181 30.44 -3.66 15.35
CA ASN A 181 30.96 -4.15 16.63
C ASN A 181 32.10 -5.16 16.48
N ASP A 182 32.94 -4.97 15.47
CA ASP A 182 34.14 -5.77 15.22
C ASP A 182 35.34 -5.12 15.93
N PRO A 183 35.91 -5.73 16.99
CA PRO A 183 37.05 -5.17 17.71
C PRO A 183 38.28 -4.96 16.82
N LYS A 184 38.41 -5.73 15.73
CA LYS A 184 39.53 -5.60 14.77
C LYS A 184 39.29 -4.49 13.75
N LYS A 185 38.04 -4.05 13.57
CA LYS A 185 37.64 -3.02 12.60
C LYS A 185 36.62 -2.05 13.24
N PRO A 186 37.05 -1.20 14.19
CA PRO A 186 36.14 -0.36 15.00
C PRO A 186 35.34 0.67 14.19
N HIS A 187 35.81 1.05 13.00
CA HIS A 187 35.11 1.97 12.10
C HIS A 187 34.21 1.29 11.08
N ARG A 188 34.18 -0.06 11.05
CA ARG A 188 33.33 -0.80 10.11
C ARG A 188 31.86 -0.56 10.47
N LYS A 189 31.09 -0.12 9.47
CA LYS A 189 29.64 0.02 9.56
C LYS A 189 28.95 -1.11 8.81
N GLN A 190 27.73 -1.42 9.22
CA GLN A 190 26.85 -2.35 8.53
C GLN A 190 25.43 -1.78 8.48
N ALA A 191 24.68 -2.22 7.47
CA ALA A 191 23.28 -1.87 7.37
C ALA A 191 22.45 -2.67 8.38
N THR A 192 21.54 -2.00 9.07
CA THR A 192 20.61 -2.59 10.05
C THR A 192 19.21 -2.15 9.71
N LEU A 193 18.26 -3.09 9.80
CA LEU A 193 16.85 -2.88 9.52
C LEU A 193 16.11 -2.48 10.80
N ILE A 194 15.23 -1.49 10.67
CA ILE A 194 14.21 -1.12 11.65
C ILE A 194 12.90 -1.76 11.16
N GLU A 195 12.58 -2.95 11.68
CA GLU A 195 11.51 -3.80 11.15
C GLU A 195 10.15 -3.11 11.12
N ASP A 196 9.80 -2.39 12.19
CA ASP A 196 8.54 -1.65 12.35
C ASP A 196 8.32 -0.59 11.27
N ARG A 197 9.39 -0.03 10.71
CA ARG A 197 9.32 0.98 9.63
C ARG A 197 9.22 0.37 8.25
N CYS A 198 9.60 -0.90 8.10
CA CYS A 198 9.80 -1.49 6.80
C CYS A 198 8.47 -1.84 6.13
N LEU A 199 8.22 -1.24 4.97
CA LEU A 199 7.06 -1.58 4.13
C LEU A 199 7.24 -2.86 3.31
N GLY A 200 8.48 -3.37 3.20
CA GLY A 200 8.80 -4.57 2.44
C GLY A 200 8.76 -4.41 0.91
N CYS A 201 9.06 -3.21 0.38
CA CYS A 201 9.06 -2.94 -1.06
C CYS A 201 10.18 -3.63 -1.85
N GLY A 202 11.32 -3.92 -1.21
CA GLY A 202 12.45 -4.59 -1.87
C GLY A 202 13.47 -3.68 -2.59
N LEU A 203 13.31 -2.35 -2.59
CA LEU A 203 14.30 -1.44 -3.22
C LEU A 203 15.73 -1.63 -2.71
N CYS A 204 15.89 -1.93 -1.42
CA CYS A 204 17.19 -2.15 -0.81
C CYS A 204 17.94 -3.36 -1.39
N VAL A 205 17.21 -4.41 -1.79
CA VAL A 205 17.77 -5.60 -2.43
C VAL A 205 18.39 -5.22 -3.77
N ARG A 206 17.63 -4.47 -4.58
CA ARG A 206 18.07 -4.03 -5.91
C ARG A 206 19.38 -3.26 -5.87
N VAL A 207 19.49 -2.28 -4.99
CA VAL A 207 20.63 -1.34 -4.99
C VAL A 207 21.86 -1.87 -4.25
N CYS A 208 21.78 -3.06 -3.65
CA CYS A 208 22.87 -3.66 -2.90
C CYS A 208 23.92 -4.25 -3.86
N PRO A 209 25.13 -3.66 -3.97
CA PRO A 209 26.14 -4.16 -4.91
C PRO A 209 26.67 -5.54 -4.52
N GLU A 210 26.75 -5.81 -3.21
CA GLU A 210 27.23 -7.09 -2.66
C GLU A 210 26.16 -8.19 -2.67
N LYS A 211 24.90 -7.86 -3.02
CA LYS A 211 23.75 -8.79 -3.01
C LYS A 211 23.55 -9.51 -1.67
N VAL A 212 23.87 -8.84 -0.57
CA VAL A 212 23.77 -9.40 0.81
C VAL A 212 22.39 -9.23 1.45
N ILE A 213 21.46 -8.57 0.75
CA ILE A 213 20.08 -8.37 1.22
C ILE A 213 19.18 -9.28 0.39
N LYS A 214 18.36 -10.09 1.06
CA LYS A 214 17.32 -10.92 0.44
C LYS A 214 15.96 -10.58 1.04
N LEU A 215 14.88 -10.90 0.36
CA LEU A 215 13.55 -10.84 0.96
C LEU A 215 13.25 -12.19 1.61
N LYS A 216 12.54 -12.15 2.73
CA LYS A 216 11.93 -13.32 3.34
C LYS A 216 10.46 -13.05 3.62
N SER A 217 9.66 -14.11 3.66
CA SER A 217 8.27 -14.01 4.08
C SER A 217 8.17 -13.54 5.55
N ARG A 218 7.20 -12.67 5.82
CA ARG A 218 6.83 -12.30 7.19
C ARG A 218 6.18 -13.50 7.90
N PRO A 219 6.34 -13.63 9.23
CA PRO A 219 5.73 -14.71 9.99
C PRO A 219 4.19 -14.64 9.94
N GLU A 220 3.64 -13.44 9.95
CA GLU A 220 2.21 -13.19 9.82
C GLU A 220 1.92 -12.58 8.45
N ARG A 221 1.04 -13.25 7.68
CA ARG A 221 0.54 -12.71 6.42
C ARG A 221 -0.49 -11.63 6.69
N VAL A 222 -0.40 -10.55 5.94
CA VAL A 222 -1.29 -9.41 6.09
C VAL A 222 -2.53 -9.60 5.21
N LEU A 223 -3.71 -9.59 5.85
CA LEU A 223 -4.97 -9.86 5.17
C LEU A 223 -5.49 -8.60 4.45
N THR A 224 -5.33 -8.56 3.14
CA THR A 224 -5.89 -7.48 2.32
C THR A 224 -7.40 -7.67 2.08
N PRO A 225 -8.24 -6.63 2.27
CA PRO A 225 -9.65 -6.66 1.89
C PRO A 225 -9.89 -7.08 0.44
N LEU A 226 -11.05 -7.69 0.19
CA LEU A 226 -11.37 -8.27 -1.12
C LEU A 226 -11.45 -7.20 -2.23
N ASN A 227 -12.19 -6.11 -1.98
CA ASN A 227 -12.45 -5.04 -2.93
C ASN A 227 -12.71 -3.72 -2.18
N GLY A 228 -12.93 -2.63 -2.93
CA GLY A 228 -13.14 -1.29 -2.37
C GLY A 228 -14.29 -1.19 -1.36
N VAL A 229 -15.40 -1.90 -1.59
CA VAL A 229 -16.55 -1.93 -0.66
C VAL A 229 -16.17 -2.66 0.63
N HIS A 230 -15.54 -3.84 0.51
CA HIS A 230 -15.09 -4.60 1.67
C HIS A 230 -14.15 -3.75 2.53
N ARG A 231 -13.16 -3.09 1.92
CA ARG A 231 -12.24 -2.18 2.62
C ARG A 231 -12.99 -1.04 3.30
N ALA A 232 -13.87 -0.33 2.58
CA ALA A 232 -14.60 0.82 3.12
C ALA A 232 -15.47 0.45 4.34
N VAL A 233 -16.17 -0.69 4.28
CA VAL A 233 -17.00 -1.19 5.38
C VAL A 233 -16.15 -1.55 6.60
N VAL A 234 -15.06 -2.31 6.40
CA VAL A 234 -14.18 -2.71 7.50
C VAL A 234 -13.52 -1.49 8.15
N MET A 235 -13.00 -0.55 7.36
CA MET A 235 -12.46 0.70 7.86
C MET A 235 -13.51 1.50 8.66
N ALA A 236 -14.75 1.58 8.16
CA ALA A 236 -15.81 2.28 8.86
C ALA A 236 -16.17 1.62 10.20
N ILE A 237 -16.22 0.29 10.26
CA ILE A 237 -16.43 -0.47 11.50
C ILE A 237 -15.27 -0.22 12.48
N GLU A 238 -14.02 -0.38 12.06
CA GLU A 238 -12.85 -0.19 12.93
C GLU A 238 -12.74 1.23 13.49
N ARG A 239 -13.27 2.23 12.77
CA ARG A 239 -13.18 3.64 13.13
C ARG A 239 -14.43 4.21 13.79
N GLY A 240 -15.47 3.39 14.00
CA GLY A 240 -16.73 3.86 14.59
C GLY A 240 -17.56 4.75 13.67
N LYS A 241 -17.40 4.61 12.35
CA LYS A 241 -17.98 5.48 11.30
C LYS A 241 -18.95 4.72 10.38
N LEU A 242 -19.40 3.52 10.75
CA LEU A 242 -20.31 2.73 9.92
C LEU A 242 -21.63 3.45 9.64
N GLN A 243 -22.16 4.18 10.63
CA GLN A 243 -23.35 5.01 10.44
C GLN A 243 -23.11 6.08 9.37
N ASN A 244 -22.00 6.84 9.45
CA ASN A 244 -21.67 7.87 8.46
C ASN A 244 -21.55 7.29 7.05
N LEU A 245 -20.96 6.09 6.91
CA LEU A 245 -20.87 5.40 5.63
C LEU A 245 -22.24 5.11 5.00
N ILE A 246 -23.26 4.82 5.81
CA ILE A 246 -24.60 4.43 5.35
C ILE A 246 -25.51 5.65 5.15
N PHE A 247 -25.54 6.56 6.13
CA PHE A 247 -26.48 7.67 6.18
C PHE A 247 -25.95 8.92 5.45
N ASP A 248 -24.69 9.32 5.70
CA ASP A 248 -24.16 10.59 5.18
C ASP A 248 -23.80 10.48 3.69
N ASN A 249 -23.38 9.30 3.23
CA ASN A 249 -23.08 9.04 1.82
C ASN A 249 -24.32 8.66 1.01
N GLN A 250 -25.53 8.86 1.55
CA GLN A 250 -26.78 8.54 0.86
C GLN A 250 -26.89 7.07 0.38
N ALA A 251 -26.15 6.14 0.99
CA ALA A 251 -26.13 4.74 0.56
C ALA A 251 -27.51 4.08 0.69
N LEU A 252 -28.35 4.56 1.61
CA LEU A 252 -29.75 4.13 1.77
C LEU A 252 -30.62 4.40 0.55
N PHE A 253 -30.29 5.40 -0.26
CA PHE A 253 -31.05 5.75 -1.46
C PHE A 253 -30.72 4.84 -2.65
N SER A 254 -29.80 3.88 -2.47
CA SER A 254 -29.46 2.85 -3.45
C SER A 254 -29.53 1.46 -2.82
N HIS A 255 -30.56 0.69 -3.18
CA HIS A 255 -30.68 -0.71 -2.74
C HIS A 255 -29.45 -1.54 -3.10
N ARG A 256 -28.78 -1.24 -4.22
CA ARG A 256 -27.53 -1.92 -4.62
C ARG A 256 -26.37 -1.58 -3.68
N ALA A 257 -26.23 -0.31 -3.29
CA ALA A 257 -25.18 0.12 -2.36
C ALA A 257 -25.40 -0.51 -0.97
N LEU A 258 -26.64 -0.48 -0.48
CA LEU A 258 -26.98 -1.07 0.81
C LEU A 258 -26.79 -2.59 0.82
N ALA A 259 -27.19 -3.28 -0.24
CA ALA A 259 -26.98 -4.72 -0.39
C ALA A 259 -25.48 -5.08 -0.44
N ALA A 260 -24.64 -4.26 -1.09
CA ALA A 260 -23.20 -4.47 -1.10
C ALA A 260 -22.58 -4.28 0.29
N ILE A 261 -23.00 -3.24 1.04
CA ILE A 261 -22.53 -2.98 2.41
C ILE A 261 -22.94 -4.12 3.35
N PHE A 262 -24.22 -4.47 3.40
CA PHE A 262 -24.71 -5.55 4.27
C PHE A 262 -24.15 -6.91 3.85
N GLY A 263 -24.03 -7.18 2.55
CA GLY A 263 -23.39 -8.38 2.04
C GLY A 263 -21.92 -8.52 2.46
N VAL A 264 -21.21 -7.41 2.68
CA VAL A 264 -19.88 -7.45 3.33
C VAL A 264 -20.03 -7.76 4.81
N ILE A 265 -20.82 -6.98 5.57
CA ILE A 265 -20.96 -7.13 7.03
C ILE A 265 -21.28 -8.58 7.40
N LEU A 266 -22.23 -9.17 6.70
CA LEU A 266 -22.70 -10.53 6.92
C LEU A 266 -21.65 -11.62 6.65
N ARG A 267 -20.60 -11.34 5.88
CA ARG A 267 -19.49 -12.27 5.63
C ARG A 267 -18.25 -11.97 6.48
N LEU A 268 -18.30 -10.94 7.34
CA LEU A 268 -17.19 -10.63 8.24
C LEU A 268 -17.11 -11.65 9.39
N PRO A 269 -15.93 -11.78 10.03
CA PRO A 269 -15.80 -12.58 11.25
C PRO A 269 -16.75 -12.10 12.36
N PRO A 270 -17.19 -12.98 13.28
CA PRO A 270 -18.19 -12.66 14.31
C PRO A 270 -17.86 -11.41 15.13
N ILE A 271 -16.58 -11.19 15.45
CA ILE A 271 -16.13 -10.00 16.20
C ILE A 271 -16.49 -8.71 15.45
N LYS A 272 -16.21 -8.64 14.13
CA LYS A 272 -16.50 -7.46 13.31
C LYS A 272 -18.00 -7.29 13.05
N GLN A 273 -18.76 -8.38 12.95
CA GLN A 273 -20.23 -8.34 12.90
C GLN A 273 -20.84 -7.74 14.17
N VAL A 274 -20.37 -8.17 15.36
CA VAL A 274 -20.82 -7.62 16.65
C VAL A 274 -20.46 -6.14 16.76
N MET A 275 -19.26 -5.73 16.32
CA MET A 275 -18.86 -4.32 16.27
C MET A 275 -19.79 -3.50 15.34
N ALA A 276 -20.13 -4.03 14.17
CA ALA A 276 -21.06 -3.40 13.23
C ALA A 276 -22.47 -3.26 13.83
N SER A 277 -22.99 -4.32 14.45
CA SER A 277 -24.30 -4.32 15.12
C SER A 277 -24.36 -3.28 16.24
N LYS A 278 -23.33 -3.23 17.10
CA LYS A 278 -23.23 -2.23 18.19
C LYS A 278 -23.22 -0.78 17.68
N GLN A 279 -22.58 -0.51 16.54
CA GLN A 279 -22.60 0.82 15.93
C GLN A 279 -23.95 1.16 15.32
N MET A 280 -24.57 0.23 14.59
CA MET A 280 -25.84 0.49 13.91
C MET A 280 -27.03 0.54 14.85
N LYS A 281 -26.99 -0.18 15.99
CA LYS A 281 -28.09 -0.32 16.95
C LYS A 281 -29.43 -0.65 16.25
N SER A 282 -29.36 -1.50 15.22
CA SER A 282 -30.49 -1.84 14.35
C SER A 282 -30.93 -3.27 14.61
N ARG A 283 -32.18 -3.42 15.09
CA ARG A 283 -32.84 -4.73 15.25
C ARG A 283 -32.87 -5.53 13.94
N TYR A 284 -32.97 -4.84 12.81
CA TYR A 284 -32.95 -5.48 11.49
C TYR A 284 -31.60 -6.13 11.20
N LEU A 285 -30.49 -5.39 11.41
CA LEU A 285 -29.15 -5.93 11.18
C LEU A 285 -28.81 -7.06 12.16
N GLU A 286 -29.19 -6.90 13.43
CA GLU A 286 -29.04 -7.94 14.45
C GLU A 286 -29.75 -9.24 14.02
N ARG A 287 -31.01 -9.13 13.57
CA ARG A 287 -31.76 -10.30 13.10
C ARG A 287 -31.21 -10.92 11.82
N LEU A 288 -30.56 -10.14 10.95
CA LEU A 288 -29.89 -10.68 9.76
C LEU A 288 -28.64 -11.48 10.12
N ILE A 289 -27.84 -11.00 11.09
CA ILE A 289 -26.64 -11.69 11.56
C ILE A 289 -27.03 -13.03 12.20
N GLU A 290 -28.00 -13.04 13.12
CA GLU A 290 -28.49 -14.27 13.77
C GLU A 290 -28.96 -15.36 12.79
N LYS A 291 -29.52 -14.96 11.65
CA LYS A 291 -30.02 -15.91 10.64
C LYS A 291 -28.92 -16.57 9.82
N MET A 292 -27.70 -16.05 9.85
CA MET A 292 -26.56 -16.58 9.10
C MET A 292 -25.63 -17.46 9.92
N ASP A 293 -25.73 -17.42 11.24
CA ASP A 293 -25.03 -18.31 12.17
C ASP A 293 -25.72 -19.69 12.32
N VAL A 294 -26.74 -19.98 11.49
CA VAL A 294 -27.47 -21.26 11.39
C VAL A 294 -27.11 -21.98 10.10
#